data_AF-A0A9D1ETP5-F1
#
_entry.id   AF-A0A9D1ETP5-F1
#
_cell.length_a   1.000
_cell.length_b   1.000
_cell.length_c   1.000
_cell.angle_alpha   90.00
_cell.angle_beta   90.00
_cell.angle_gamma   90.00
#
_symmetry.space_group_name_H-M   'P 1'
#
loop_
_entity.id
_entity.type
_entity.pdbx_description
1 polymer ?
#
loop_
_entity_poly.entity_id
_entity_poly.type
_entity_poly.pdbx_seq_one_letter_code
_entity_poly.pdbx_strand_id
1 'polypeptide(L)'
;MAQLDLRKARLAIDADVLASAALDRVARSLGEGEFTCSRPFVYYAVNPHPFRKCGTVYLPTDFWEDGKFDEGGFYVEDENGNILPSQRTFTMRGSMIACCVTLEAREKKTLRLIFSEDIPYKDSCVNQAMTKNGEFENETYRVQYGPGGIASIVYKAEGEELLDKNAPALGAPVYQIFPNGERGDAAGFGYSPRVKPPMEIHDPELLSFEMVERGEVFTHLKAAWRIKGAAEAITHYYFYTGVPKIMVTAEIAKDLVRDPEGMYVCLPFRAEGGEWVLDKAGAFFKPGEQLPDGCCDYYSVNRGMVLEGDRTGIAVNTLDSPMIMINGLKLWDYTKTADTSGPVYSWLSNNKWETNFRTQCAGYLESRYIIEIGTEAKNNGRQVLESNEWDILTIRA
;
A
#
# COMPACT_ATOMS: atom_id res chain seq x y z
N MET A 1 23.65 -0.31 -23.50
CA MET A 1 22.67 -0.37 -22.39
C MET A 1 22.82 0.79 -21.41
N ALA A 2 24.01 1.02 -20.82
CA ALA A 2 24.22 2.10 -19.83
C ALA A 2 23.70 3.50 -20.24
N GLN A 3 23.89 3.93 -21.50
CA GLN A 3 23.39 5.23 -21.96
C GLN A 3 21.85 5.32 -21.99
N LEU A 4 21.15 4.23 -22.30
CA LEU A 4 19.68 4.19 -22.29
C LEU A 4 19.16 4.25 -20.85
N ASP A 5 19.80 3.52 -19.95
CA ASP A 5 19.47 3.54 -18.52
C ASP A 5 19.65 4.94 -17.92
N LEU A 6 20.76 5.62 -18.24
CA LEU A 6 21.00 7.00 -17.80
C LEU A 6 19.94 7.98 -18.34
N ARG A 7 19.50 7.81 -19.59
CA ARG A 7 18.42 8.64 -20.16
C ARG A 7 17.09 8.40 -19.46
N LYS A 8 16.74 7.14 -19.16
CA LYS A 8 15.52 6.79 -18.42
C LYS A 8 15.57 7.31 -16.99
N ALA A 9 16.71 7.14 -16.30
CA ALA A 9 16.93 7.65 -14.96
C ALA A 9 16.82 9.18 -14.91
N ARG A 10 17.37 9.88 -15.92
CA ARG A 10 17.21 11.33 -16.05
C ARG A 10 15.74 11.76 -16.09
N LEU A 11 14.88 11.07 -16.84
CA LEU A 11 13.45 11.42 -16.90
C LEU A 11 12.78 11.29 -15.53
N ALA A 12 13.13 10.28 -14.74
CA ALA A 12 12.63 10.12 -13.38
C ALA A 12 13.12 11.25 -12.46
N ILE A 13 14.40 11.61 -12.55
CA ILE A 13 14.99 12.73 -11.79
C ILE A 13 14.33 14.06 -12.18
N ASP A 14 14.18 14.33 -13.47
CA ASP A 14 13.56 15.56 -13.96
C ASP A 14 12.09 15.66 -13.49
N ALA A 15 11.36 14.53 -13.46
CA ALA A 15 10.00 14.47 -12.93
C ALA A 15 9.93 14.74 -11.41
N ASP A 16 10.83 14.14 -10.63
CA ASP A 16 10.94 14.36 -9.19
C ASP A 16 11.24 15.82 -8.84
N VAL A 17 12.18 16.45 -9.55
CA VAL A 17 12.52 17.86 -9.39
C VAL A 17 11.32 18.75 -9.69
N LEU A 18 10.59 18.47 -10.78
CA LEU A 18 9.40 19.24 -11.14
C LEU A 18 8.27 19.09 -10.11
N ALA A 19 8.04 17.87 -9.61
CA ALA A 19 7.04 17.59 -8.59
C ALA A 19 7.37 18.29 -7.27
N SER A 20 8.61 18.16 -6.80
CA SER A 20 9.10 18.81 -5.57
C SER A 20 9.01 20.33 -5.67
N ALA A 21 9.46 20.91 -6.79
CA ALA A 21 9.36 22.36 -6.99
C ALA A 21 7.91 22.85 -7.09
N ALA A 22 6.98 22.02 -7.57
CA ALA A 22 5.55 22.34 -7.56
C ALA A 22 4.96 22.29 -6.15
N LEU A 23 5.33 21.27 -5.37
CA LEU A 23 4.93 21.14 -3.96
C LEU A 23 5.41 22.35 -3.14
N ASP A 24 6.69 22.73 -3.27
CA ASP A 24 7.26 23.90 -2.58
C ASP A 24 6.49 25.20 -2.92
N ARG A 25 6.12 25.39 -4.19
CA ARG A 25 5.34 26.57 -4.61
C ARG A 25 3.95 26.56 -3.96
N VAL A 26 3.28 25.42 -3.95
CA VAL A 26 1.95 25.28 -3.35
C VAL A 26 2.03 25.50 -1.84
N ALA A 27 2.98 24.85 -1.16
CA ALA A 27 3.14 24.96 0.28
C ALA A 27 3.44 26.40 0.72
N ARG A 28 4.38 27.10 0.05
CA ARG A 28 4.64 28.53 0.29
C ARG A 28 3.40 29.40 0.05
N SER A 29 2.65 29.15 -1.02
CA SER A 29 1.44 29.91 -1.33
C SER A 29 0.33 29.72 -0.29
N LEU A 30 0.32 28.56 0.39
CA LEU A 30 -0.63 28.21 1.44
C LEU A 30 -0.17 28.66 2.83
N GLY A 31 1.01 29.27 2.93
CA GLY A 31 1.56 29.86 4.14
C GLY A 31 2.51 28.95 4.90
N GLU A 32 3.21 28.02 4.23
CA GLU A 32 4.30 27.29 4.87
C GLU A 32 5.41 28.26 5.32
N GLY A 33 5.70 28.25 6.61
CA GLY A 33 6.73 29.08 7.21
C GLY A 33 8.14 28.72 6.76
N GLU A 34 9.06 29.69 6.82
CA GLU A 34 10.47 29.43 6.57
C GLU A 34 11.04 28.43 7.58
N PHE A 35 11.99 27.62 7.12
CA PHE A 35 12.70 26.69 7.98
C PHE A 35 13.58 27.45 8.98
N THR A 36 13.14 27.53 10.23
CA THR A 36 13.85 28.20 11.32
C THR A 36 13.92 27.27 12.54
N CYS A 37 14.85 27.53 13.46
CA CYS A 37 15.06 26.66 14.64
C CYS A 37 13.87 26.60 15.61
N SER A 38 12.93 27.55 15.52
CA SER A 38 11.74 27.58 16.37
C SER A 38 10.54 27.94 15.51
N ARG A 39 9.71 26.93 15.22
CA ARG A 39 8.47 27.09 14.48
C ARG A 39 7.29 26.76 15.38
N PRO A 40 6.18 27.49 15.27
CA PRO A 40 4.98 27.11 16.00
C PRO A 40 4.54 25.69 15.59
N PHE A 41 3.96 24.96 16.54
CA PHE A 41 3.32 23.66 16.28
C PHE A 41 1.92 23.86 15.70
N VAL A 42 1.83 24.67 14.64
CA VAL A 42 0.61 25.02 13.93
C VAL A 42 0.72 24.50 12.51
N TYR A 43 -0.31 23.80 12.05
CA TYR A 43 -0.34 23.14 10.76
C TYR A 43 -1.62 23.52 10.01
N TYR A 44 -1.55 23.50 8.69
CA TYR A 44 -2.72 23.61 7.83
C TYR A 44 -2.96 22.26 7.15
N ALA A 45 -4.16 21.72 7.33
CA ALA A 45 -4.65 20.58 6.58
C ALA A 45 -5.60 21.08 5.48
N VAL A 46 -5.27 20.77 4.23
CA VAL A 46 -6.00 21.25 3.05
C VAL A 46 -6.53 20.08 2.26
N ASN A 47 -7.85 20.03 2.09
CA ASN A 47 -8.49 19.03 1.25
C ASN A 47 -8.40 19.44 -0.22
N PRO A 48 -7.61 18.76 -1.08
CA PRO A 48 -7.55 19.11 -2.50
C PRO A 48 -8.78 18.64 -3.27
N HIS A 49 -9.64 17.81 -2.67
CA HIS A 49 -10.77 17.19 -3.36
C HIS A 49 -11.99 18.12 -3.42
N PRO A 50 -12.86 17.96 -4.44
CA PRO A 50 -14.12 18.68 -4.54
C PRO A 50 -15.25 18.05 -3.70
N PHE A 51 -14.94 17.13 -2.79
CA PHE A 51 -15.87 16.45 -1.91
C PHE A 51 -15.31 16.35 -0.49
N ARG A 52 -16.19 16.12 0.48
CA ARG A 52 -15.83 15.89 1.88
C ARG A 52 -14.96 14.64 2.02
N LYS A 53 -13.82 14.75 2.69
CA LYS A 53 -12.87 13.65 2.92
C LYS A 53 -12.56 13.50 4.41
N CYS A 54 -12.71 12.28 4.92
CA CYS A 54 -12.15 11.87 6.20
C CYS A 54 -10.82 11.15 5.92
N GLY A 55 -9.79 11.43 6.69
CA GLY A 55 -8.48 10.81 6.49
C GLY A 55 -7.53 11.07 7.63
N THR A 56 -6.34 10.47 7.51
CA THR A 56 -5.24 10.70 8.45
C THR A 56 -4.25 11.67 7.82
N VAL A 57 -3.89 12.69 8.58
CA VAL A 57 -2.81 13.62 8.24
C VAL A 57 -1.61 13.36 9.14
N TYR A 58 -0.41 13.61 8.62
CA TYR A 58 0.84 13.51 9.35
C TYR A 58 1.39 14.91 9.59
N LEU A 59 1.54 15.28 10.86
CA LEU A 59 2.10 16.56 11.29
C LEU A 59 3.58 16.36 11.59
N PRO A 60 4.50 16.85 10.73
CA PRO A 60 5.93 16.62 10.92
C PRO A 60 6.48 17.42 12.10
N THR A 61 7.25 16.77 12.96
CA THR A 61 8.06 17.40 14.00
C THR A 61 9.54 17.29 13.65
N ASP A 62 10.32 18.31 13.94
CA ASP A 62 11.76 18.27 13.67
C ASP A 62 12.50 17.50 14.77
N PHE A 63 13.61 16.83 14.43
CA PHE A 63 14.30 15.93 15.36
C PHE A 63 14.80 16.63 16.64
N TRP A 64 15.13 17.92 16.59
CA TRP A 64 15.54 18.68 17.78
C TRP A 64 14.38 19.11 18.67
N GLU A 65 13.14 18.94 18.20
CA GLU A 65 11.92 19.22 18.96
C GLU A 65 11.44 18.00 19.75
N ASP A 66 12.06 16.82 19.54
CA ASP A 66 11.67 15.58 20.20
C ASP A 66 11.72 15.65 21.73
N GLY A 67 12.57 16.52 22.31
CA GLY A 67 12.61 16.76 23.76
C GLY A 67 11.31 17.32 24.36
N LYS A 68 10.41 17.87 23.52
CA LYS A 68 9.08 18.31 23.98
C LYS A 68 8.17 17.16 24.41
N PHE A 69 8.42 15.95 23.91
CA PHE A 69 7.67 14.76 24.32
C PHE A 69 8.14 14.21 25.68
N ASP A 70 9.27 14.71 26.22
CA ASP A 70 9.76 14.34 27.55
C ASP A 70 9.13 15.22 28.65
N GLU A 71 8.58 16.38 28.29
CA GLU A 71 7.95 17.35 29.21
C GLU A 71 6.53 16.90 29.64
N GLY A 72 5.87 16.04 28.86
CA GLY A 72 4.52 15.58 29.14
C GLY A 72 3.82 14.96 27.93
N GLY A 73 2.50 14.83 28.03
CA GLY A 73 1.65 14.37 26.93
C GLY A 73 1.36 15.48 25.91
N PHE A 74 0.66 15.10 24.85
CA PHE A 74 0.25 16.03 23.81
C PHE A 74 -1.20 15.75 23.36
N TYR A 75 -1.78 16.72 22.67
CA TYR A 75 -3.01 16.56 21.91
C TYR A 75 -3.00 17.48 20.69
N VAL A 76 -3.83 17.14 19.70
CA VAL A 76 -4.07 18.00 18.54
C VAL A 76 -5.46 18.60 18.67
N GLU A 77 -5.57 19.92 18.52
CA GLU A 77 -6.85 20.63 18.46
C GLU A 77 -7.08 21.26 17.08
N ASP A 78 -8.34 21.40 16.70
CA ASP A 78 -8.75 22.24 15.57
C ASP A 78 -8.94 23.71 15.97
N GLU A 79 -9.26 24.55 14.99
CA GLU A 79 -9.52 25.98 15.19
C GLU A 79 -10.71 26.31 16.10
N ASN A 80 -11.61 25.36 16.35
CA ASN A 80 -12.75 25.49 17.25
C ASN A 80 -12.45 24.97 18.66
N GLY A 81 -11.23 24.46 18.91
CA GLY A 81 -10.83 23.85 20.18
C GLY A 81 -11.29 22.40 20.36
N ASN A 82 -11.73 21.72 19.29
CA ASN A 82 -12.07 20.30 19.37
C ASN A 82 -10.79 19.47 19.36
N ILE A 83 -10.65 18.56 20.33
CA ILE A 83 -9.53 17.62 20.39
C ILE A 83 -9.75 16.49 19.38
N LEU A 84 -8.74 16.23 18.56
CA LEU A 84 -8.77 15.22 17.52
C LEU A 84 -7.99 13.96 17.93
N PRO A 85 -8.44 12.75 17.53
CA PRO A 85 -7.67 11.53 17.71
C PRO A 85 -6.29 11.68 17.08
N SER A 86 -5.26 11.47 17.90
CA SER A 86 -3.88 11.66 17.49
C SER A 86 -2.96 10.65 18.16
N GLN A 87 -1.88 10.29 17.48
CA GLN A 87 -0.82 9.45 18.02
C GLN A 87 0.52 9.88 17.44
N ARG A 88 1.60 9.72 18.22
CA ARG A 88 2.95 9.85 17.69
C ARG A 88 3.26 8.60 16.86
N THR A 89 4.01 8.75 15.79
CA THR A 89 4.45 7.66 14.94
C THR A 89 5.86 7.95 14.44
N PHE A 90 6.59 6.91 14.06
CA PHE A 90 7.99 7.03 13.70
C PHE A 90 8.23 6.69 12.24
N THR A 91 9.04 7.53 11.59
CA THR A 91 9.53 7.32 10.24
C THR A 91 11.06 7.24 10.27
N MET A 92 11.68 6.81 9.17
CA MET A 92 13.15 6.86 9.05
C MET A 92 13.74 8.27 9.19
N ARG A 93 12.93 9.34 9.05
CA ARG A 93 13.36 10.74 9.13
C ARG A 93 13.11 11.38 10.49
N GLY A 94 12.52 10.66 11.44
CA GLY A 94 12.15 11.16 12.77
C GLY A 94 10.70 10.86 13.12
N SER A 95 10.20 11.53 14.15
CA SER A 95 8.83 11.36 14.62
C SER A 95 7.85 12.31 13.91
N MET A 96 6.60 11.88 13.82
CA MET A 96 5.47 12.67 13.32
C MET A 96 4.25 12.43 14.20
N ILE A 97 3.28 13.33 14.16
CA ILE A 97 1.97 13.10 14.77
C ILE A 97 0.96 12.72 13.68
N ALA A 98 0.49 11.48 13.72
CA ALA A 98 -0.66 11.08 12.92
C ALA A 98 -1.95 11.60 13.60
N CYS A 99 -2.85 12.18 12.82
CA CYS A 99 -4.11 12.74 13.33
C CYS A 99 -5.26 12.48 12.37
N CYS A 100 -6.41 12.07 12.89
CA CYS A 100 -7.63 11.90 12.10
C CYS A 100 -8.33 13.25 11.91
N VAL A 101 -8.60 13.61 10.65
CA VAL A 101 -9.29 14.85 10.29
C VAL A 101 -10.43 14.57 9.31
N THR A 102 -11.49 15.36 9.43
CA THR A 102 -12.53 15.46 8.42
C THR A 102 -12.54 16.88 7.88
N LEU A 103 -12.51 16.99 6.55
CA LEU A 103 -12.52 18.25 5.83
C LEU A 103 -13.61 18.22 4.76
N GLU A 104 -14.37 19.30 4.66
CA GLU A 104 -15.30 19.56 3.55
C GLU A 104 -14.51 19.81 2.25
N ALA A 105 -15.24 19.86 1.12
CA ALA A 105 -14.66 20.09 -0.18
C ALA A 105 -13.81 21.38 -0.21
N ARG A 106 -12.55 21.28 -0.62
CA ARG A 106 -11.62 22.43 -0.70
C ARG A 106 -11.38 23.18 0.62
N GLU A 107 -11.75 22.60 1.76
CA GLU A 107 -11.56 23.22 3.06
C GLU A 107 -10.07 23.27 3.43
N LYS A 108 -9.66 24.38 4.03
CA LYS A 108 -8.39 24.53 4.75
C LYS A 108 -8.72 24.65 6.24
N LYS A 109 -8.16 23.78 7.06
CA LYS A 109 -8.35 23.75 8.52
C LYS A 109 -7.02 23.97 9.23
N THR A 110 -7.05 24.76 10.30
CA THR A 110 -5.88 24.95 11.17
C THR A 110 -5.87 23.90 12.27
N LEU A 111 -4.71 23.26 12.47
CA LEU A 111 -4.46 22.29 13.53
C LEU A 111 -3.35 22.80 14.43
N ARG A 112 -3.48 22.61 15.75
CA ARG A 112 -2.42 22.95 16.71
C ARG A 112 -2.04 21.71 17.50
N LEU A 113 -0.74 21.40 17.54
CA LEU A 113 -0.19 20.40 18.44
C LEU A 113 0.24 21.10 19.73
N ILE A 114 -0.38 20.69 20.84
CA ILE A 114 -0.19 21.29 22.16
C ILE A 114 0.43 20.25 23.09
N PHE A 115 1.48 20.65 23.79
CA PHE A 115 2.13 19.85 24.83
C PHE A 115 1.65 20.30 26.20
N SER A 116 1.45 19.35 27.11
CA SER A 116 0.92 19.61 28.45
C SER A 116 1.48 18.62 29.47
N GLU A 117 2.07 19.14 30.55
CA GLU A 117 2.56 18.33 31.68
C GLU A 117 1.40 17.61 32.40
N ASP A 118 0.21 18.20 32.40
CA ASP A 118 -1.00 17.64 33.03
C ASP A 118 -1.56 16.42 32.29
N ILE A 119 -1.09 16.14 31.08
CA ILE A 119 -1.54 15.01 30.27
C ILE A 119 -0.45 13.94 30.32
N PRO A 120 -0.75 12.68 30.67
CA PRO A 120 0.25 11.63 30.63
C PRO A 120 0.64 11.32 29.17
N TYR A 121 1.94 11.20 28.91
CA TYR A 121 2.42 10.73 27.61
C TYR A 121 1.96 9.29 27.36
N LYS A 122 1.25 9.07 26.26
CA LYS A 122 0.87 7.74 25.79
C LYS A 122 1.83 7.36 24.66
N ASP A 123 2.77 6.47 24.95
CA ASP A 123 3.62 5.91 23.90
C ASP A 123 2.79 4.96 23.03
N SER A 124 2.75 5.24 21.74
CA SER A 124 2.14 4.38 20.74
C SER A 124 3.06 3.23 20.36
N CYS A 125 4.37 3.35 20.61
CA CYS A 125 5.36 2.36 20.24
C CYS A 125 5.30 1.16 21.19
N VAL A 126 5.04 -0.02 20.65
CA VAL A 126 4.90 -1.26 21.43
C VAL A 126 6.07 -2.21 21.16
N ASN A 127 6.51 -2.34 19.90
CA ASN A 127 7.59 -3.24 19.45
C ASN A 127 7.53 -4.64 20.09
N GLN A 128 6.34 -5.25 20.07
CA GLN A 128 6.12 -6.55 20.70
C GLN A 128 6.08 -7.66 19.64
N ALA A 129 6.92 -8.67 19.80
CA ALA A 129 6.84 -9.89 18.99
C ALA A 129 5.61 -10.74 19.38
N MET A 130 4.84 -11.17 18.39
CA MET A 130 3.62 -11.95 18.56
C MET A 130 3.93 -13.45 18.59
N THR A 131 4.20 -13.96 19.79
CA THR A 131 4.57 -15.37 20.02
C THR A 131 3.38 -16.30 20.26
N LYS A 132 2.17 -15.74 20.38
CA LYS A 132 0.91 -16.46 20.60
C LYS A 132 -0.18 -15.85 19.73
N ASN A 133 -1.22 -16.64 19.50
CA ASN A 133 -2.41 -16.11 18.84
C ASN A 133 -3.02 -15.01 19.70
N GLY A 134 -3.45 -13.94 19.05
CA GLY A 134 -4.10 -12.80 19.66
C GLY A 134 -5.12 -12.21 18.71
N GLU A 135 -5.85 -11.23 19.22
CA GLU A 135 -6.78 -10.47 18.43
C GLU A 135 -6.72 -9.00 18.86
N PHE A 136 -6.97 -8.12 17.90
CA PHE A 136 -7.32 -6.74 18.20
C PHE A 136 -8.59 -6.37 17.44
N GLU A 137 -9.33 -5.45 18.02
CA GLU A 137 -10.56 -4.94 17.45
C GLU A 137 -10.54 -3.41 17.51
N ASN A 138 -10.93 -2.77 16.42
CA ASN A 138 -11.24 -1.35 16.38
C ASN A 138 -12.71 -1.14 15.94
N GLU A 139 -13.09 0.08 15.62
CA GLU A 139 -14.47 0.39 15.19
C GLU A 139 -14.87 -0.33 13.90
N THR A 140 -13.91 -0.61 13.02
CA THR A 140 -14.16 -1.15 11.68
C THR A 140 -13.89 -2.65 11.58
N TYR A 141 -12.82 -3.13 12.20
CA TYR A 141 -12.30 -4.49 11.98
C TYR A 141 -12.12 -5.25 13.29
N ARG A 142 -12.29 -6.57 13.20
CA ARG A 142 -11.68 -7.53 14.12
C ARG A 142 -10.60 -8.29 13.37
N VAL A 143 -9.37 -8.26 13.88
CA VAL A 143 -8.23 -8.91 13.26
C VAL A 143 -7.68 -9.97 14.20
N GLN A 144 -7.58 -11.20 13.70
CA GLN A 144 -6.93 -12.29 14.40
C GLN A 144 -5.54 -12.50 13.80
N TYR A 145 -4.55 -12.63 14.67
CA TYR A 145 -3.16 -12.80 14.29
C TYR A 145 -2.49 -13.84 15.19
N GLY A 146 -1.32 -14.31 14.79
CA GLY A 146 -0.51 -15.21 15.60
C GLY A 146 0.91 -15.35 15.07
N PRO A 147 1.64 -16.40 15.48
CA PRO A 147 2.99 -16.66 14.99
C PRO A 147 3.06 -16.88 13.47
N GLY A 148 1.93 -17.24 12.85
CA GLY A 148 1.79 -17.38 11.39
C GLY A 148 1.37 -16.11 10.65
N GLY A 149 1.33 -14.95 11.33
CA GLY A 149 0.93 -13.67 10.75
C GLY A 149 -0.56 -13.38 10.94
N ILE A 150 -1.14 -12.58 10.04
CA ILE A 150 -2.58 -12.26 10.05
C ILE A 150 -3.37 -13.46 9.53
N ALA A 151 -4.29 -13.98 10.35
CA ALA A 151 -5.08 -15.17 10.03
C ALA A 151 -6.53 -14.84 9.60
N SER A 152 -7.06 -13.69 10.03
CA SER A 152 -8.44 -13.28 9.74
C SER A 152 -8.58 -11.77 9.84
N ILE A 153 -9.38 -11.18 8.94
CA ILE A 153 -9.82 -9.79 9.02
C ILE A 153 -11.33 -9.79 8.79
N VAL A 154 -12.09 -9.55 9.84
CA VAL A 154 -13.56 -9.46 9.78
C VAL A 154 -13.98 -8.00 9.73
N TYR A 155 -14.71 -7.63 8.68
CA TYR A 155 -15.38 -6.33 8.59
C TYR A 155 -16.63 -6.33 9.47
N LYS A 156 -16.63 -5.49 10.51
CA LYS A 156 -17.64 -5.55 11.57
C LYS A 156 -19.03 -5.15 11.13
N ALA A 157 -19.15 -4.21 10.19
CA ALA A 157 -20.46 -3.71 9.76
C ALA A 157 -21.32 -4.82 9.14
N GLU A 158 -20.70 -5.72 8.37
CA GLU A 158 -21.39 -6.83 7.68
C GLU A 158 -21.08 -8.22 8.27
N GLY A 159 -20.19 -8.29 9.28
CA GLY A 159 -19.73 -9.55 9.86
C GLY A 159 -19.00 -10.46 8.86
N GLU A 160 -18.39 -9.88 7.84
CA GLU A 160 -17.84 -10.60 6.69
C GLU A 160 -16.31 -10.79 6.82
N GLU A 161 -15.84 -12.01 6.56
CA GLU A 161 -14.41 -12.33 6.51
C GLU A 161 -13.83 -11.92 5.15
N LEU A 162 -12.84 -11.02 5.19
CA LEU A 162 -12.25 -10.40 4.02
C LEU A 162 -11.10 -11.21 3.39
N LEU A 163 -10.55 -12.20 4.10
CA LEU A 163 -9.41 -12.98 3.59
C LEU A 163 -9.83 -14.37 3.09
N ASP A 164 -9.24 -14.79 1.97
CA ASP A 164 -9.25 -16.18 1.51
C ASP A 164 -8.23 -17.00 2.29
N LYS A 165 -8.72 -17.96 3.08
CA LYS A 165 -7.92 -18.81 3.96
C LYS A 165 -7.13 -19.89 3.22
N ASN A 166 -7.40 -20.10 1.94
CA ASN A 166 -6.68 -21.05 1.10
C ASN A 166 -5.52 -20.41 0.33
N ALA A 167 -5.37 -19.08 0.40
CA ALA A 167 -4.33 -18.33 -0.27
C ALA A 167 -3.14 -18.02 0.67
N PRO A 168 -1.96 -17.68 0.14
CA PRO A 168 -0.87 -17.12 0.94
C PRO A 168 -1.33 -15.89 1.73
N ALA A 169 -0.70 -15.65 2.89
CA ALA A 169 -1.08 -14.57 3.79
C ALA A 169 -1.05 -13.18 3.11
N LEU A 170 -1.88 -12.26 3.61
CA LEU A 170 -1.93 -10.89 3.10
C LEU A 170 -0.54 -10.25 3.13
N GLY A 171 -0.12 -9.72 1.99
CA GLY A 171 1.15 -9.04 1.84
C GLY A 171 2.37 -9.97 1.82
N ALA A 172 2.19 -11.30 1.83
CA ALA A 172 3.30 -12.25 1.80
C ALA A 172 3.95 -12.30 0.40
N PRO A 173 5.29 -12.34 0.31
CA PRO A 173 5.99 -12.40 -0.96
C PRO A 173 5.94 -13.81 -1.55
N VAL A 174 5.71 -13.93 -2.85
CA VAL A 174 5.75 -15.21 -3.58
C VAL A 174 6.72 -15.08 -4.74
N TYR A 175 7.56 -16.11 -4.94
CA TYR A 175 8.61 -16.07 -5.93
C TYR A 175 8.45 -17.16 -6.98
N GLN A 176 8.50 -16.77 -8.26
CA GLN A 176 8.44 -17.67 -9.40
C GLN A 176 9.76 -17.61 -10.16
N ILE A 177 10.32 -18.76 -10.52
CA ILE A 177 11.55 -18.86 -11.33
C ILE A 177 11.41 -19.96 -12.38
N PHE A 178 12.10 -19.77 -13.50
CA PHE A 178 12.24 -20.72 -14.59
C PHE A 178 13.72 -21.09 -14.75
N PRO A 179 14.23 -22.08 -13.98
CA PRO A 179 15.64 -22.40 -13.96
C PRO A 179 16.16 -22.78 -15.35
N ASN A 180 17.27 -22.16 -15.76
CA ASN A 180 17.86 -22.31 -17.10
C ASN A 180 16.87 -21.97 -18.25
N GLY A 181 15.84 -21.15 -17.99
CA GLY A 181 14.84 -20.81 -18.98
C GLY A 181 15.38 -19.94 -20.11
N GLU A 182 15.29 -20.42 -21.35
CA GLU A 182 15.65 -19.64 -22.53
C GLU A 182 14.46 -18.78 -23.00
N ARG A 183 14.59 -17.46 -22.89
CA ARG A 183 13.51 -16.50 -23.24
C ARG A 183 13.13 -16.55 -24.72
N GLY A 184 14.10 -16.85 -25.59
CA GLY A 184 13.88 -16.98 -27.03
C GLY A 184 13.03 -18.19 -27.41
N ASP A 185 13.02 -19.23 -26.57
CA ASP A 185 12.19 -20.42 -26.78
C ASP A 185 10.73 -20.16 -26.38
N ALA A 186 10.52 -19.36 -25.34
CA ALA A 186 9.18 -18.91 -24.95
C ALA A 186 8.63 -17.79 -25.85
N ALA A 187 9.45 -17.20 -26.72
CA ALA A 187 9.15 -15.98 -27.46
C ALA A 187 7.91 -16.09 -28.37
N GLY A 188 6.93 -15.24 -28.09
CA GLY A 188 5.75 -14.97 -28.92
C GLY A 188 5.17 -13.61 -28.56
N PHE A 189 5.43 -12.58 -29.38
CA PHE A 189 4.73 -11.31 -29.22
C PHE A 189 3.29 -11.47 -29.74
N GLY A 190 2.32 -11.54 -28.83
CA GLY A 190 0.90 -11.69 -29.17
C GLY A 190 0.44 -13.13 -29.47
N TYR A 191 1.19 -14.15 -29.04
CA TYR A 191 0.82 -15.57 -29.20
C TYR A 191 1.26 -16.39 -27.97
N SER A 192 0.74 -17.62 -27.85
CA SER A 192 1.23 -18.62 -26.89
C SER A 192 2.73 -18.88 -27.07
N PRO A 193 3.47 -19.21 -25.99
CA PRO A 193 4.89 -19.52 -26.11
C PRO A 193 5.11 -20.75 -27.00
N ARG A 194 6.26 -20.81 -27.67
CA ARG A 194 6.62 -22.01 -28.46
C ARG A 194 7.00 -23.16 -27.54
N VAL A 195 7.76 -22.85 -26.49
CA VAL A 195 8.14 -23.78 -25.42
C VAL A 195 7.95 -23.08 -24.08
N LYS A 196 7.26 -23.74 -23.14
CA LYS A 196 7.17 -23.27 -21.75
C LYS A 196 8.31 -23.90 -20.93
N PRO A 197 9.26 -23.11 -20.41
CA PRO A 197 10.29 -23.65 -19.53
C PRO A 197 9.69 -24.22 -18.24
N PRO A 198 10.36 -25.17 -17.58
CA PRO A 198 9.92 -25.68 -16.29
C PRO A 198 9.85 -24.54 -15.27
N MET A 199 8.78 -24.54 -14.49
CA MET A 199 8.44 -23.47 -13.56
C MET A 199 8.58 -23.98 -12.12
N GLU A 200 9.23 -23.19 -11.27
CA GLU A 200 9.25 -23.38 -9.83
C GLU A 200 8.53 -22.20 -9.17
N ILE A 201 7.69 -22.48 -8.18
CA ILE A 201 7.09 -21.48 -7.29
C ILE A 201 7.62 -21.76 -5.88
N HIS A 202 8.03 -20.71 -5.20
CA HIS A 202 8.52 -20.75 -3.83
C HIS A 202 7.59 -19.94 -2.94
N ASP A 203 7.14 -20.57 -1.87
CA ASP A 203 6.33 -19.97 -0.84
C ASP A 203 7.20 -19.29 0.23
N PRO A 204 6.69 -18.24 0.89
CA PRO A 204 7.41 -17.54 1.94
C PRO A 204 7.39 -18.32 3.26
N GLU A 205 8.45 -18.15 4.04
CA GLU A 205 8.51 -18.54 5.44
C GLU A 205 8.45 -17.27 6.31
N LEU A 206 7.46 -17.18 7.20
CA LEU A 206 7.38 -16.08 8.15
C LEU A 206 8.43 -16.24 9.25
N LEU A 207 9.27 -15.23 9.46
CA LEU A 207 10.35 -15.21 10.45
C LEU A 207 9.92 -14.55 11.76
N SER A 208 9.27 -13.39 11.66
CA SER A 208 8.73 -12.68 12.81
C SER A 208 7.45 -11.94 12.44
N PHE A 209 6.58 -11.79 13.43
CA PHE A 209 5.39 -10.97 13.35
C PHE A 209 5.33 -10.09 14.59
N GLU A 210 5.24 -8.78 14.42
CA GLU A 210 5.41 -7.78 15.47
C GLU A 210 4.26 -6.77 15.44
N MET A 211 3.78 -6.39 16.62
CA MET A 211 2.98 -5.18 16.78
C MET A 211 3.95 -4.04 17.09
N VAL A 212 4.13 -3.16 16.11
CA VAL A 212 5.11 -2.07 16.16
C VAL A 212 4.51 -0.88 16.88
N GLU A 213 3.33 -0.43 16.45
CA GLU A 213 2.62 0.69 17.06
C GLU A 213 1.15 0.37 17.31
N ARG A 214 0.59 0.95 18.36
CA ARG A 214 -0.84 0.91 18.67
C ARG A 214 -1.27 2.23 19.28
N GLY A 215 -2.21 2.92 18.64
CA GLY A 215 -2.75 4.18 19.13
C GLY A 215 -4.19 4.43 18.70
N GLU A 216 -4.65 5.66 18.91
CA GLU A 216 -6.03 6.07 18.62
C GLU A 216 -6.31 6.22 17.10
N VAL A 217 -5.26 6.36 16.27
CA VAL A 217 -5.37 6.59 14.83
C VAL A 217 -5.20 5.29 14.04
N PHE A 218 -4.23 4.45 14.39
CA PHE A 218 -4.03 3.15 13.74
C PHE A 218 -3.28 2.15 14.63
N THR A 219 -3.39 0.88 14.24
CA THR A 219 -2.50 -0.21 14.69
C THR A 219 -1.54 -0.57 13.56
N HIS A 220 -0.23 -0.59 13.85
CA HIS A 220 0.83 -0.94 12.90
C HIS A 220 1.42 -2.32 13.25
N LEU A 221 1.35 -3.23 12.29
CA LEU A 221 1.96 -4.56 12.36
C LEU A 221 3.08 -4.69 11.34
N LYS A 222 4.05 -5.55 11.63
CA LYS A 222 5.17 -5.87 10.76
C LYS A 222 5.36 -7.38 10.65
N ALA A 223 5.52 -7.87 9.44
CA ALA A 223 5.92 -9.24 9.15
C ALA A 223 7.29 -9.25 8.46
N ALA A 224 8.21 -10.08 8.93
CA ALA A 224 9.49 -10.33 8.25
C ALA A 224 9.48 -11.73 7.64
N TRP A 225 9.87 -11.84 6.37
CA TRP A 225 9.76 -13.07 5.59
C TRP A 225 11.13 -13.54 5.09
N ARG A 226 11.29 -14.86 4.98
CA ARG A 226 12.31 -15.49 4.15
C ARG A 226 11.65 -16.00 2.88
N ILE A 227 12.22 -15.65 1.74
CA ILE A 227 11.76 -16.10 0.43
C ILE A 227 12.96 -16.25 -0.51
N LYS A 228 12.96 -17.26 -1.38
CA LYS A 228 14.02 -17.42 -2.38
C LYS A 228 14.06 -16.20 -3.30
N GLY A 229 15.25 -15.76 -3.66
CA GLY A 229 15.46 -14.66 -4.58
C GLY A 229 15.36 -13.28 -3.92
N ALA A 230 15.25 -13.17 -2.59
CA ALA A 230 15.40 -11.92 -1.85
C ALA A 230 16.29 -12.11 -0.62
N ALA A 231 17.14 -11.12 -0.34
CA ALA A 231 17.96 -11.06 0.87
C ALA A 231 17.14 -10.61 2.09
N GLU A 232 16.11 -9.79 1.87
CA GLU A 232 15.20 -9.27 2.89
C GLU A 232 13.82 -9.08 2.28
N ALA A 233 12.78 -9.39 3.04
CA ALA A 233 11.39 -9.12 2.68
C ALA A 233 10.59 -8.77 3.93
N ILE A 234 9.99 -7.58 3.94
CA ILE A 234 9.22 -7.05 5.06
C ILE A 234 7.86 -6.58 4.54
N THR A 235 6.82 -6.83 5.33
CA THR A 235 5.49 -6.28 5.07
C THR A 235 5.01 -5.49 6.29
N HIS A 236 4.60 -4.25 6.06
CA HIS A 236 3.96 -3.39 7.05
C HIS A 236 2.46 -3.31 6.81
N TYR A 237 1.68 -3.33 7.89
CA TYR A 237 0.21 -3.24 7.85
C TYR A 237 -0.25 -2.13 8.79
N TYR A 238 -1.01 -1.17 8.27
CA TYR A 238 -1.61 -0.10 9.07
C TYR A 238 -3.12 -0.24 9.02
N PHE A 239 -3.72 -0.58 10.16
CA PHE A 239 -5.17 -0.66 10.32
C PHE A 239 -5.67 0.64 10.93
N TYR A 240 -6.23 1.51 10.09
CA TYR A 240 -6.72 2.82 10.53
C TYR A 240 -8.02 2.69 11.33
N THR A 241 -8.20 3.62 12.26
CA THR A 241 -9.41 3.84 13.05
C THR A 241 -10.18 5.03 12.48
N GLY A 242 -11.51 5.00 12.54
CA GLY A 242 -12.39 6.08 12.04
C GLY A 242 -12.55 6.14 10.51
N VAL A 243 -11.72 5.44 9.75
CA VAL A 243 -11.90 5.19 8.31
C VAL A 243 -11.70 3.71 8.01
N PRO A 244 -12.53 3.09 7.15
CA PRO A 244 -12.40 1.69 6.82
C PRO A 244 -11.28 1.48 5.80
N LYS A 245 -10.05 1.76 6.22
CA LYS A 245 -8.84 1.72 5.41
C LYS A 245 -7.76 0.86 6.06
N ILE A 246 -7.10 0.05 5.23
CA ILE A 246 -5.88 -0.69 5.57
C ILE A 246 -4.81 -0.25 4.58
N MET A 247 -3.61 0.07 5.06
CA MET A 247 -2.44 0.28 4.18
C MET A 247 -1.50 -0.91 4.34
N VAL A 248 -1.01 -1.43 3.21
CA VAL A 248 -0.01 -2.50 3.17
C VAL A 248 1.19 -1.99 2.39
N THR A 249 2.38 -2.08 2.98
CA THR A 249 3.64 -1.77 2.30
C THR A 249 4.51 -3.00 2.28
N ALA A 250 4.91 -3.45 1.10
CA ALA A 250 5.84 -4.57 0.94
C ALA A 250 7.20 -4.06 0.47
N GLU A 251 8.24 -4.36 1.24
CA GLU A 251 9.62 -3.98 0.99
C GLU A 251 10.44 -5.24 0.71
N ILE A 252 11.09 -5.32 -0.44
CA ILE A 252 11.83 -6.51 -0.87
C ILE A 252 13.21 -6.10 -1.39
N ALA A 253 14.27 -6.57 -0.73
CA ALA A 253 15.63 -6.51 -1.23
C ALA A 253 15.89 -7.71 -2.15
N LYS A 254 15.60 -7.54 -3.45
CA LYS A 254 15.64 -8.59 -4.47
C LYS A 254 17.06 -8.94 -4.89
N ASP A 255 17.38 -10.23 -4.92
CA ASP A 255 18.65 -10.77 -5.41
C ASP A 255 18.80 -10.61 -6.93
N LEU A 256 20.05 -10.57 -7.38
CA LEU A 256 20.38 -10.61 -8.80
C LEU A 256 20.26 -12.04 -9.36
N VAL A 257 19.18 -12.25 -10.10
CA VAL A 257 18.90 -13.50 -10.82
C VAL A 257 18.76 -13.19 -12.31
N ARG A 258 19.38 -14.03 -13.15
CA ARG A 258 19.37 -13.89 -14.62
C ARG A 258 18.40 -14.84 -15.31
N ASP A 259 18.10 -15.96 -14.67
CA ASP A 259 17.02 -16.84 -15.10
C ASP A 259 15.69 -16.07 -15.09
N PRO A 260 14.75 -16.39 -15.99
CA PRO A 260 13.44 -15.77 -16.00
C PRO A 260 12.75 -15.97 -14.63
N GLU A 261 12.27 -14.88 -14.05
CA GLU A 261 11.67 -14.85 -12.73
C GLU A 261 10.53 -13.83 -12.63
N GLY A 262 9.73 -13.96 -11.59
CA GLY A 262 8.75 -12.97 -11.13
C GLY A 262 8.71 -12.92 -9.61
N MET A 263 8.68 -11.72 -9.04
CA MET A 263 8.45 -11.49 -7.61
C MET A 263 7.07 -10.87 -7.42
N TYR A 264 6.30 -11.43 -6.50
CA TYR A 264 4.89 -11.09 -6.28
C TYR A 264 4.60 -10.81 -4.82
N VAL A 265 3.51 -10.10 -4.55
CA VAL A 265 2.91 -9.96 -3.21
C VAL A 265 1.46 -10.41 -3.30
N CYS A 266 1.06 -11.30 -2.38
CA CYS A 266 -0.29 -11.82 -2.31
C CYS A 266 -1.26 -10.82 -1.67
N LEU A 267 -2.40 -10.60 -2.31
CA LEU A 267 -3.54 -9.82 -1.83
C LEU A 267 -4.77 -10.75 -1.83
N PRO A 268 -4.95 -11.58 -0.78
CA PRO A 268 -5.92 -12.66 -0.74
C PRO A 268 -7.30 -12.16 -0.31
N PHE A 269 -7.78 -11.06 -0.90
CA PHE A 269 -9.07 -10.51 -0.57
C PHE A 269 -10.20 -11.31 -1.20
N ARG A 270 -11.28 -11.50 -0.44
CA ARG A 270 -12.53 -12.10 -0.89
C ARG A 270 -13.72 -11.33 -0.34
N ALA A 271 -14.82 -11.45 -1.04
CA ALA A 271 -16.15 -11.05 -0.61
C ALA A 271 -17.15 -12.09 -1.15
N GLU A 272 -18.24 -12.31 -0.43
CA GLU A 272 -19.36 -13.15 -0.87
C GLU A 272 -19.93 -12.59 -2.17
N GLY A 273 -20.08 -13.45 -3.19
CA GLY A 273 -20.48 -13.02 -4.54
C GLY A 273 -19.47 -12.12 -5.25
N GLY A 274 -18.24 -11.99 -4.72
CA GLY A 274 -17.24 -11.03 -5.16
C GLY A 274 -16.79 -11.21 -6.61
N GLU A 275 -16.90 -10.14 -7.40
CA GLU A 275 -16.33 -10.06 -8.74
C GLU A 275 -15.31 -8.93 -8.86
N TRP A 276 -14.17 -9.21 -9.48
CA TRP A 276 -13.12 -8.21 -9.69
C TRP A 276 -13.45 -7.30 -10.89
N VAL A 277 -13.33 -6.00 -10.67
CA VAL A 277 -13.40 -4.95 -11.69
C VAL A 277 -12.09 -4.17 -11.69
N LEU A 278 -11.47 -4.03 -12.86
CA LEU A 278 -10.14 -3.43 -13.00
C LEU A 278 -10.25 -2.00 -13.56
N ASP A 279 -9.49 -1.06 -12.99
CA ASP A 279 -9.34 0.29 -13.54
C ASP A 279 -8.19 0.34 -14.54
N LYS A 280 -8.48 0.58 -15.82
CA LYS A 280 -7.46 0.69 -16.88
C LYS A 280 -7.88 1.65 -17.96
N ALA A 281 -6.96 2.52 -18.38
CA ALA A 281 -7.13 3.42 -19.53
C ALA A 281 -8.43 4.27 -19.47
N GLY A 282 -8.85 4.67 -18.27
CA GLY A 282 -10.04 5.48 -18.04
C GLY A 282 -11.37 4.71 -18.00
N ALA A 283 -11.34 3.38 -18.08
CA ALA A 283 -12.50 2.50 -18.04
C ALA A 283 -12.37 1.44 -16.94
N PHE A 284 -13.53 1.02 -16.44
CA PHE A 284 -13.68 -0.15 -15.58
C PHE A 284 -14.11 -1.32 -16.45
N PHE A 285 -13.48 -2.48 -16.28
CA PHE A 285 -13.82 -3.68 -17.04
C PHE A 285 -13.55 -4.92 -16.20
N LYS A 286 -14.28 -6.00 -16.47
CA LYS A 286 -14.03 -7.29 -15.80
C LYS A 286 -12.91 -8.04 -16.51
N PRO A 287 -12.05 -8.77 -15.76
CA PRO A 287 -11.09 -9.69 -16.35
C PRO A 287 -11.77 -10.60 -17.38
N GLY A 288 -11.20 -10.70 -18.58
CA GLY A 288 -11.75 -11.50 -19.69
C GLY A 288 -12.68 -10.74 -20.66
N GLU A 289 -13.13 -9.52 -20.35
CA GLU A 289 -13.94 -8.69 -21.27
C GLU A 289 -13.10 -7.94 -22.33
N GLN A 290 -11.79 -8.18 -22.35
CA GLN A 290 -10.87 -7.58 -23.30
C GLN A 290 -11.08 -8.07 -24.74
N LEU A 291 -10.34 -7.50 -25.68
CA LEU A 291 -10.39 -7.90 -27.08
C LEU A 291 -10.17 -9.43 -27.24
N PRO A 292 -10.88 -10.08 -28.17
CA PRO A 292 -10.71 -11.50 -28.45
C PRO A 292 -9.24 -11.88 -28.66
N ASP A 293 -8.89 -13.08 -28.21
CA ASP A 293 -7.53 -13.64 -28.25
C ASP A 293 -6.48 -12.91 -27.40
N GLY A 294 -6.86 -11.88 -26.63
CA GLY A 294 -5.97 -11.24 -25.67
C GLY A 294 -5.57 -12.16 -24.52
N CYS A 295 -4.33 -12.03 -24.04
CA CYS A 295 -3.82 -12.76 -22.88
C CYS A 295 -4.53 -12.36 -21.58
N CYS A 296 -5.11 -13.32 -20.87
CA CYS A 296 -5.86 -13.16 -19.62
C CYS A 296 -5.06 -13.55 -18.37
N ASP A 297 -3.75 -13.81 -18.50
CA ASP A 297 -2.89 -14.25 -17.39
C ASP A 297 -2.54 -13.13 -16.42
N TYR A 298 -2.35 -11.93 -16.95
CA TYR A 298 -1.94 -10.76 -16.19
C TYR A 298 -2.56 -9.49 -16.78
N TYR A 299 -2.82 -8.53 -15.91
CA TYR A 299 -3.44 -7.25 -16.26
C TYR A 299 -2.54 -6.11 -15.81
N SER A 300 -2.59 -5.01 -16.56
CA SER A 300 -2.09 -3.72 -16.10
C SER A 300 -3.28 -2.90 -15.63
N VAL A 301 -3.20 -2.38 -14.41
CA VAL A 301 -4.15 -1.44 -13.81
C VAL A 301 -3.53 -0.06 -13.73
N ASN A 302 -4.37 0.98 -13.75
CA ASN A 302 -3.95 2.36 -13.61
C ASN A 302 -3.88 2.77 -12.14
N ARG A 303 -5.03 2.79 -11.44
CA ARG A 303 -5.09 3.04 -9.99
C ARG A 303 -5.14 1.76 -9.18
N GLY A 304 -5.82 0.73 -9.70
CA GLY A 304 -6.04 -0.50 -8.98
C GLY A 304 -7.27 -1.27 -9.45
N MET A 305 -7.97 -1.89 -8.51
CA MET A 305 -9.08 -2.80 -8.74
C MET A 305 -10.09 -2.75 -7.61
N VAL A 306 -11.32 -3.19 -7.89
CA VAL A 306 -12.42 -3.25 -6.91
C VAL A 306 -12.98 -4.67 -6.92
N LEU A 307 -13.12 -5.28 -5.75
CA LEU A 307 -13.90 -6.49 -5.56
C LEU A 307 -15.32 -6.08 -5.17
N GLU A 308 -16.27 -6.29 -6.08
CA GLU A 308 -17.67 -5.98 -5.88
C GLU A 308 -18.38 -7.22 -5.31
N GLY A 309 -18.57 -7.26 -3.98
CA GLY A 309 -19.33 -8.31 -3.31
C GLY A 309 -20.81 -8.00 -3.16
N ASP A 310 -21.57 -9.00 -2.73
CA ASP A 310 -23.01 -8.91 -2.49
C ASP A 310 -23.33 -7.89 -1.39
N ARG A 311 -22.49 -7.81 -0.36
CA ARG A 311 -22.67 -6.92 0.80
C ARG A 311 -21.54 -5.90 0.93
N THR A 312 -20.29 -6.36 0.80
CA THR A 312 -19.10 -5.53 0.98
C THR A 312 -18.37 -5.31 -0.34
N GLY A 313 -17.90 -4.08 -0.58
CA GLY A 313 -16.92 -3.78 -1.62
C GLY A 313 -15.52 -3.61 -1.04
N ILE A 314 -14.50 -3.99 -1.81
CA ILE A 314 -13.09 -3.81 -1.43
C ILE A 314 -12.37 -3.11 -2.59
N ALA A 315 -12.02 -1.85 -2.42
CA ALA A 315 -11.18 -1.11 -3.37
C ALA A 315 -9.71 -1.29 -2.99
N VAL A 316 -8.87 -1.71 -3.93
CA VAL A 316 -7.44 -1.94 -3.75
C VAL A 316 -6.67 -1.07 -4.72
N ASN A 317 -6.05 0.01 -4.23
CA ASN A 317 -5.10 0.81 -4.98
C ASN A 317 -3.73 0.13 -4.99
N THR A 318 -3.05 0.16 -6.15
CA THR A 318 -1.69 -0.34 -6.34
C THR A 318 -0.79 0.83 -6.72
N LEU A 319 -0.20 1.50 -5.74
CA LEU A 319 0.44 2.81 -5.97
C LEU A 319 1.76 2.71 -6.75
N ASP A 320 2.48 1.59 -6.59
CA ASP A 320 3.83 1.44 -7.15
C ASP A 320 3.95 0.26 -8.13
N SER A 321 3.06 -0.73 -8.06
CA SER A 321 3.08 -1.95 -8.88
C SER A 321 1.80 -2.08 -9.73
N PRO A 322 1.81 -1.63 -11.01
CA PRO A 322 0.59 -1.57 -11.83
C PRO A 322 0.21 -2.91 -12.47
N MET A 323 0.98 -3.97 -12.23
CA MET A 323 0.77 -5.27 -12.86
C MET A 323 0.21 -6.26 -11.85
N ILE A 324 -0.82 -7.01 -12.23
CA ILE A 324 -1.45 -7.99 -11.37
C ILE A 324 -1.69 -9.32 -12.10
N MET A 325 -1.77 -10.41 -11.34
CA MET A 325 -2.28 -11.71 -11.78
C MET A 325 -3.41 -12.15 -10.85
N ILE A 326 -4.40 -12.85 -11.39
CA ILE A 326 -5.54 -13.35 -10.60
C ILE A 326 -5.54 -14.88 -10.59
N ASN A 327 -5.84 -15.43 -9.42
CA ASN A 327 -5.89 -16.86 -9.08
C ASN A 327 -4.53 -17.58 -9.08
N GLY A 328 -3.64 -17.32 -10.03
CA GLY A 328 -2.36 -18.03 -10.10
C GLY A 328 -1.26 -17.32 -10.88
N LEU A 329 -0.03 -17.79 -10.67
CA LEU A 329 1.18 -17.25 -11.31
C LEU A 329 1.37 -17.88 -12.70
N LYS A 330 0.82 -17.24 -13.71
CA LYS A 330 0.62 -17.81 -15.06
C LYS A 330 1.64 -17.32 -16.09
N LEU A 331 2.91 -17.22 -15.72
CA LEU A 331 3.93 -16.73 -16.66
C LEU A 331 4.04 -17.65 -17.88
N TRP A 332 3.79 -17.07 -19.05
CA TRP A 332 3.78 -17.75 -20.36
C TRP A 332 2.65 -18.77 -20.59
N ASP A 333 1.57 -18.81 -19.79
CA ASP A 333 0.46 -19.74 -20.10
C ASP A 333 -0.33 -19.30 -21.34
N TYR A 334 -0.45 -17.99 -21.55
CA TYR A 334 -1.26 -17.35 -22.57
C TYR A 334 -2.71 -17.85 -22.55
N THR A 335 -3.36 -17.79 -21.38
CA THR A 335 -4.78 -18.13 -21.29
C THR A 335 -5.63 -17.06 -21.99
N LYS A 336 -6.71 -17.48 -22.65
CA LYS A 336 -7.68 -16.59 -23.33
C LYS A 336 -8.95 -16.34 -22.51
N THR A 337 -9.10 -17.07 -21.41
CA THR A 337 -10.22 -16.97 -20.48
C THR A 337 -9.67 -16.55 -19.13
N ALA A 338 -10.29 -15.53 -18.52
CA ALA A 338 -9.95 -15.14 -17.17
C ALA A 338 -10.54 -16.14 -16.17
N ASP A 339 -9.74 -16.49 -15.18
CA ASP A 339 -10.17 -17.22 -14.00
C ASP A 339 -9.90 -16.33 -12.78
N THR A 340 -10.98 -15.92 -12.13
CA THR A 340 -10.98 -14.92 -11.06
C THR A 340 -11.27 -15.50 -9.69
N SER A 341 -11.33 -16.84 -9.53
CA SER A 341 -11.80 -17.50 -8.30
C SER A 341 -10.78 -17.58 -7.16
N GLY A 342 -9.78 -16.69 -7.12
CA GLY A 342 -8.67 -16.78 -6.18
C GLY A 342 -7.99 -15.45 -5.89
N PRO A 343 -6.86 -15.47 -5.17
CA PRO A 343 -6.18 -14.27 -4.72
C PRO A 343 -5.63 -13.46 -5.90
N VAL A 344 -5.41 -12.16 -5.64
CA VAL A 344 -4.66 -11.31 -6.56
C VAL A 344 -3.19 -11.32 -6.14
N TYR A 345 -2.30 -11.43 -7.11
CA TYR A 345 -0.86 -11.27 -6.94
C TYR A 345 -0.43 -9.97 -7.61
N SER A 346 0.02 -9.01 -6.82
CA SER A 346 0.69 -7.82 -7.35
C SER A 346 2.09 -8.21 -7.84
N TRP A 347 2.43 -7.82 -9.06
CA TRP A 347 3.62 -8.26 -9.77
C TRP A 347 4.70 -7.19 -9.73
N LEU A 348 5.51 -7.21 -8.66
CA LEU A 348 6.49 -6.16 -8.36
C LEU A 348 7.60 -6.08 -9.40
N SER A 349 8.13 -7.22 -9.82
CA SER A 349 9.20 -7.27 -10.80
C SER A 349 9.24 -8.59 -11.57
N ASN A 350 9.81 -8.52 -12.78
CA ASN A 350 10.16 -9.69 -13.58
C ASN A 350 11.19 -9.34 -14.63
N ASN A 351 11.88 -10.37 -15.10
CA ASN A 351 12.86 -10.25 -16.17
C ASN A 351 12.53 -11.20 -17.34
N LYS A 352 11.27 -11.60 -17.55
CA LYS A 352 10.91 -12.65 -18.52
C LYS A 352 11.12 -12.28 -19.99
N TRP A 353 11.21 -10.98 -20.27
CA TRP A 353 11.14 -10.43 -21.62
C TRP A 353 12.44 -10.66 -22.40
N GLU A 354 12.32 -10.98 -23.69
CA GLU A 354 13.46 -11.35 -24.54
C GLU A 354 14.25 -10.15 -25.09
N THR A 355 13.60 -9.20 -25.77
CA THR A 355 14.28 -8.19 -26.59
C THR A 355 14.22 -6.81 -25.94
N ASN A 356 15.38 -6.15 -25.79
CA ASN A 356 15.53 -4.77 -25.29
C ASN A 356 15.16 -4.52 -23.80
N PHE A 357 14.99 -5.57 -22.99
CA PHE A 357 14.76 -5.46 -21.55
C PHE A 357 15.98 -5.93 -20.76
N ARG A 358 16.09 -5.47 -19.50
CA ARG A 358 17.12 -5.96 -18.59
C ARG A 358 16.86 -7.43 -18.26
N THR A 359 17.92 -8.22 -18.19
CA THR A 359 17.83 -9.65 -17.84
C THR A 359 17.77 -9.89 -16.33
N GLN A 360 17.73 -8.84 -15.52
CA GLN A 360 17.69 -8.90 -14.05
C GLN A 360 16.98 -7.65 -13.50
N CYS A 361 16.31 -7.82 -12.36
CA CYS A 361 15.56 -6.77 -11.66
C CYS A 361 15.91 -6.74 -10.16
N ALA A 362 17.21 -6.82 -9.84
CA ALA A 362 17.70 -6.74 -8.47
C ALA A 362 17.57 -5.32 -7.90
N GLY A 363 17.55 -5.23 -6.57
CA GLY A 363 17.51 -3.96 -5.85
C GLY A 363 16.46 -3.96 -4.74
N TYR A 364 16.36 -2.83 -4.07
CA TYR A 364 15.31 -2.62 -3.07
C TYR A 364 14.04 -2.12 -3.77
N LEU A 365 12.96 -2.87 -3.60
CA LEU A 365 11.65 -2.59 -4.17
C LEU A 365 10.68 -2.31 -3.02
N GLU A 366 9.97 -1.19 -3.10
CA GLU A 366 8.85 -0.88 -2.22
C GLU A 366 7.57 -0.88 -3.06
N SER A 367 6.51 -1.52 -2.56
CA SER A 367 5.19 -1.43 -3.16
C SER A 367 4.12 -1.22 -2.10
N ARG A 368 3.38 -0.13 -2.26
CA ARG A 368 2.31 0.31 -1.35
C ARG A 368 0.94 0.02 -1.94
N TYR A 369 0.04 -0.38 -1.06
CA TYR A 369 -1.34 -0.70 -1.35
C TYR A 369 -2.26 -0.01 -0.36
N ILE A 370 -3.33 0.62 -0.85
CA ILE A 370 -4.40 1.14 -0.02
C ILE A 370 -5.63 0.26 -0.26
N ILE A 371 -6.18 -0.27 0.82
CA ILE A 371 -7.37 -1.12 0.78
C ILE A 371 -8.47 -0.41 1.55
N GLU A 372 -9.52 0.00 0.85
CA GLU A 372 -10.70 0.63 1.43
C GLU A 372 -11.91 -0.29 1.30
N ILE A 373 -12.61 -0.48 2.42
CA ILE A 373 -13.67 -1.48 2.56
C ILE A 373 -15.00 -0.81 2.88
N GLY A 374 -16.07 -1.27 2.23
CA GLY A 374 -17.43 -0.88 2.58
C GLY A 374 -18.35 -0.70 1.39
N THR A 375 -19.52 -0.13 1.64
CA THR A 375 -20.57 0.09 0.63
C THR A 375 -20.18 1.13 -0.41
N GLU A 376 -19.40 2.15 -0.03
CA GLU A 376 -18.88 3.13 -0.99
C GLU A 376 -17.89 2.50 -1.98
N ALA A 377 -17.02 1.60 -1.53
CA ALA A 377 -16.13 0.86 -2.41
C ALA A 377 -16.91 -0.01 -3.41
N LYS A 378 -18.05 -0.57 -3.00
CA LYS A 378 -18.95 -1.34 -3.88
C LYS A 378 -19.66 -0.46 -4.90
N ASN A 379 -20.30 0.63 -4.44
CA ASN A 379 -21.20 1.42 -5.28
C ASN A 379 -20.45 2.46 -6.13
N ASN A 380 -19.35 3.00 -5.60
CA ASN A 380 -18.61 4.12 -6.17
C ASN A 380 -17.10 3.80 -6.24
N GLY A 381 -16.73 2.54 -6.46
CA GLY A 381 -15.34 2.07 -6.39
C GLY A 381 -14.34 2.87 -7.22
N ARG A 382 -14.74 3.41 -8.37
CA ARG A 382 -13.90 4.34 -9.17
C ARG A 382 -13.54 5.61 -8.43
N GLN A 383 -14.51 6.23 -7.76
CA GLN A 383 -14.29 7.45 -6.99
C GLN A 383 -13.44 7.14 -5.75
N VAL A 384 -13.65 5.98 -5.13
CA VAL A 384 -12.82 5.52 -4.00
C VAL A 384 -11.37 5.37 -4.44
N LEU A 385 -11.10 4.62 -5.51
CA LEU A 385 -9.74 4.48 -6.07
C LEU A 385 -9.14 5.86 -6.39
N GLU A 386 -9.88 6.76 -7.04
CA GLU A 386 -9.41 8.12 -7.35
C GLU A 386 -9.08 8.92 -6.08
N SER A 387 -9.93 8.84 -5.07
CA SER A 387 -9.74 9.57 -3.82
C SER A 387 -8.49 9.12 -3.08
N ASN A 388 -8.10 7.86 -3.23
CA ASN A 388 -6.93 7.26 -2.59
C ASN A 388 -5.60 7.57 -3.29
N GLU A 389 -5.62 8.11 -4.51
CA GLU A 389 -4.41 8.58 -5.19
C GLU A 389 -3.83 9.86 -4.59
N TRP A 390 -4.66 10.65 -3.88
CA TRP A 390 -4.26 11.95 -3.33
C TRP A 390 -4.65 12.10 -1.86
N ASP A 391 -3.67 12.35 -1.01
CA ASP A 391 -3.88 12.64 0.40
C ASP A 391 -4.28 14.09 0.68
N ILE A 392 -4.71 14.34 1.92
CA ILE A 392 -4.89 15.69 2.44
C ILE A 392 -3.51 16.32 2.58
N LEU A 393 -3.34 17.52 2.03
CA LEU A 393 -2.08 18.23 2.09
C LEU A 393 -1.90 18.81 3.50
N THR A 394 -0.82 18.43 4.16
CA THR A 394 -0.41 19.02 5.43
C THR A 394 0.81 19.90 5.21
N ILE A 395 0.77 21.12 5.74
CA ILE A 395 1.91 22.02 5.80
C ILE A 395 2.05 22.59 7.20
N ARG A 396 3.28 22.84 7.64
CA ARG A 396 3.54 23.53 8.90
C ARG A 396 3.55 25.03 8.64
N ALA A 397 2.80 25.80 9.43
CA ALA A 397 2.70 27.25 9.28
C ALA A 397 4.01 27.97 9.65
#